data_AF-B4R870-F1
#
_entry.id   AF-B4R870-F1
#
_cell.length_a   1.000
_cell.length_b   1.000
_cell.length_c   1.000
_cell.angle_alpha   90.00
_cell.angle_beta   90.00
_cell.angle_gamma   90.00
#
_symmetry.space_group_name_H-M   'P 1'
#
loop_
_entity.id
_entity.type
_entity.pdbx_description
1 polymer ?
#
loop_
_entity_poly.entity_id
_entity_poly.type
_entity_poly.pdbx_seq_one_letter_code
_entity_poly.pdbx_strand_id
1 'polypeptide(L)'
;MELLGIPRTKYPQNEVSAERTFCSLFVLFCASLGGMPAQHWFEGEGEWWPAVDHRAGFRETSCHEATCREILRRMARGMTIKEITADPDMPSYATLFHWVRTFAEFGEAYRALRAELAAERRERWEEKRQAKAFWGPHKARVLGRRWWRRGRPSSYTRAAGEAICARLARGEAMSAINADPAMPSSKVVYRWLRTEPEFARMVAEARAQQRRALKLKIHLASDLPIQGTTREMLARAKARVARLEGRLGRLTPKVWGRSEEEGLF
;
A
#
# COMPACT_ATOMS: atom_id res chain seq x y z
N MET A 1 35.02 -21.70 16.27
CA MET A 1 34.71 -21.72 17.71
C MET A 1 35.03 -20.34 18.23
N GLU A 2 34.12 -19.47 18.68
CA GLU A 2 32.70 -19.57 19.02
C GLU A 2 32.03 -18.26 18.58
N LEU A 3 30.81 -18.39 18.07
CA LEU A 3 29.91 -17.27 17.82
C LEU A 3 29.34 -16.80 19.16
N LEU A 4 29.84 -15.68 19.70
CA LEU A 4 29.16 -15.02 20.83
C LEU A 4 27.85 -14.42 20.33
N GLY A 5 26.78 -15.18 20.52
CA GLY A 5 25.40 -14.85 20.17
C GLY A 5 24.90 -13.65 20.95
N ILE A 6 24.81 -12.51 20.27
CA ILE A 6 24.12 -11.32 20.78
C ILE A 6 22.61 -11.61 20.78
N PRO A 7 21.91 -11.55 21.93
CA PRO A 7 20.47 -11.79 21.96
C PRO A 7 19.74 -10.66 21.21
N ARG A 8 19.05 -11.02 20.12
CA ARG A 8 18.10 -10.14 19.43
C ARG A 8 16.75 -10.14 20.14
N THR A 9 16.65 -9.44 21.26
CA THR A 9 15.35 -9.07 21.84
C THR A 9 15.18 -7.56 21.70
N LYS A 10 14.38 -7.13 20.74
CA LYS A 10 14.13 -5.71 20.42
C LYS A 10 13.21 -5.02 21.46
N TYR A 11 12.77 -5.76 22.45
CA TYR A 11 11.91 -5.33 23.55
C TYR A 11 12.38 -6.06 24.81
N PRO A 12 12.48 -5.41 25.98
CA PRO A 12 12.55 -6.15 27.23
C PRO A 12 11.32 -7.05 27.28
N GLN A 13 11.53 -8.34 27.54
CA GLN A 13 10.43 -9.21 27.92
C GLN A 13 9.94 -8.70 29.27
N ASN A 14 8.90 -7.87 29.24
CA ASN A 14 8.10 -7.65 30.42
C ASN A 14 7.32 -8.94 30.62
N GLU A 15 7.82 -9.70 31.58
CA GLU A 15 7.16 -10.83 32.19
C GLU A 15 5.70 -10.47 32.46
N VAL A 16 4.83 -11.34 31.98
CA VAL A 16 3.43 -11.42 32.35
C VAL A 16 3.38 -11.86 33.82
N SER A 17 3.61 -10.94 34.74
CA SER A 17 3.38 -11.11 36.19
C SER A 17 3.48 -9.77 36.92
N ALA A 18 2.46 -8.93 36.74
CA ALA A 18 2.02 -7.96 37.75
C ALA A 18 0.62 -7.42 37.39
N GLU A 19 -0.22 -8.25 36.79
CA GLU A 19 -1.67 -8.03 36.83
C GLU A 19 -2.10 -8.20 38.29
N ARG A 20 -2.39 -7.10 38.99
CA ARG A 20 -3.47 -6.94 40.00
C ARG A 20 -3.22 -5.93 41.12
N THR A 21 -2.00 -5.44 41.35
CA THR A 21 -1.76 -4.65 42.58
C THR A 21 -1.82 -3.13 42.42
N PHE A 22 -1.64 -2.58 41.21
CA PHE A 22 -1.55 -1.12 41.02
C PHE A 22 -2.89 -0.40 40.79
N CYS A 23 -3.99 -1.15 40.64
CA CYS A 23 -5.33 -0.56 40.50
C CYS A 23 -5.90 -0.05 41.83
N SER A 24 -5.28 -0.40 42.97
CA SER A 24 -5.90 -0.20 44.29
C SER A 24 -5.58 1.14 44.98
N LEU A 25 -4.60 1.92 44.49
CA LEU A 25 -4.19 3.16 45.16
C LEU A 25 -4.61 4.46 44.45
N PHE A 26 -4.95 4.41 43.16
CA PHE A 26 -5.40 5.61 42.43
C PHE A 26 -6.89 5.93 42.65
N VAL A 27 -7.65 4.96 43.15
CA VAL A 27 -9.10 5.07 43.39
C VAL A 27 -9.42 5.96 44.60
N LEU A 28 -8.47 6.17 45.53
CA LEU A 28 -8.75 6.83 46.81
C LEU A 28 -8.65 8.36 46.81
N PHE A 29 -8.14 9.00 45.75
CA PHE A 29 -7.90 10.46 45.77
C PHE A 29 -8.97 11.33 45.08
N CYS A 30 -9.90 10.74 44.30
CA CYS A 30 -10.89 11.53 43.54
C CYS A 30 -12.29 11.63 44.19
N ALA A 31 -12.47 11.21 45.44
CA ALA A 31 -13.78 11.08 46.10
C ALA A 31 -14.43 12.40 46.59
N SER A 32 -13.93 13.59 46.24
CA SER A 32 -14.39 14.86 46.84
C SER A 32 -15.15 15.83 45.92
N LEU A 33 -15.42 15.49 44.66
CA LEU A 33 -16.24 16.33 43.78
C LEU A 33 -17.33 15.48 43.15
N GLY A 34 -18.59 15.87 43.39
CA GLY A 34 -19.80 15.12 43.02
C GLY A 34 -20.00 14.96 41.52
N GLY A 35 -19.21 14.08 40.91
CA GLY A 35 -19.42 13.47 39.61
C GLY A 35 -19.38 11.95 39.81
N MET A 36 -20.37 11.25 39.26
CA MET A 36 -20.56 9.80 39.36
C MET A 36 -19.22 9.04 39.19
N PRO A 37 -18.74 8.28 40.20
CA PRO A 37 -17.47 7.58 40.10
C PRO A 37 -17.56 6.43 39.09
N ALA A 38 -16.47 6.20 38.34
CA ALA A 38 -16.29 5.11 37.37
C ALA A 38 -16.40 3.68 37.96
N GLN A 39 -16.77 3.55 39.24
CA GLN A 39 -16.80 2.31 40.00
C GLN A 39 -18.08 1.49 39.72
N HIS A 40 -19.17 2.11 39.22
CA HIS A 40 -20.44 1.41 39.01
C HIS A 40 -20.57 0.67 37.66
N TRP A 41 -19.65 0.87 36.70
CA TRP A 41 -19.77 0.24 35.36
C TRP A 41 -19.66 -1.29 35.35
N PHE A 42 -19.17 -1.87 36.46
CA PHE A 42 -18.83 -3.29 36.59
C PHE A 42 -19.82 -4.12 37.42
N GLU A 43 -20.86 -3.53 38.01
CA GLU A 43 -21.87 -4.28 38.79
C GLU A 43 -23.15 -4.42 37.97
N GLY A 44 -23.35 -5.61 37.40
CA GLY A 44 -24.53 -5.96 36.59
C GLY A 44 -24.19 -6.98 35.52
N GLU A 45 -23.84 -8.19 35.93
CA GLU A 45 -23.83 -9.35 35.04
C GLU A 45 -25.25 -9.92 35.01
N GLY A 46 -25.97 -9.74 33.90
CA GLY A 46 -27.22 -10.49 33.62
C GLY A 46 -28.51 -9.70 33.44
N GLU A 47 -28.47 -8.39 33.15
CA GLU A 47 -29.70 -7.66 32.82
C GLU A 47 -30.09 -7.91 31.34
N TRP A 48 -31.14 -8.70 31.13
CA TRP A 48 -31.66 -9.10 29.82
C TRP A 48 -32.17 -7.89 29.03
N TRP A 49 -31.47 -7.51 27.96
CA TRP A 49 -31.99 -6.52 26.99
C TRP A 49 -32.80 -7.22 25.90
N PRO A 50 -33.91 -6.62 25.42
CA PRO A 50 -34.69 -7.20 24.34
C PRO A 50 -33.86 -7.27 23.06
N ALA A 51 -34.02 -8.35 22.30
CA ALA A 51 -33.35 -8.53 21.01
C ALA A 51 -33.66 -7.35 20.09
N VAL A 52 -32.62 -6.74 19.53
CA VAL A 52 -32.79 -5.63 18.58
C VAL A 52 -33.38 -6.19 17.29
N ASP A 53 -34.61 -5.80 16.97
CA ASP A 53 -35.27 -6.25 15.76
C ASP A 53 -34.72 -5.50 14.53
N HIS A 54 -33.97 -6.22 13.69
CA HIS A 54 -33.32 -5.70 12.48
C HIS A 54 -34.22 -5.61 11.24
N ARG A 55 -35.52 -5.88 11.35
CA ARG A 55 -36.45 -5.78 10.21
C ARG A 55 -36.65 -4.31 9.81
N ALA A 56 -36.81 -4.07 8.51
CA ALA A 56 -37.01 -2.72 7.96
C ALA A 56 -38.34 -2.09 8.42
N GLY A 57 -38.31 -0.82 8.86
CA GLY A 57 -39.48 -0.04 9.27
C GLY A 57 -39.17 0.97 10.39
N PHE A 58 -40.02 1.98 10.59
CA PHE A 58 -39.93 2.88 11.76
C PHE A 58 -40.34 2.13 13.02
N ARG A 59 -39.51 2.20 14.07
CA ARG A 59 -39.71 1.51 15.35
C ARG A 59 -39.33 2.44 16.50
N GLU A 60 -39.99 2.27 17.64
CA GLU A 60 -39.47 2.72 18.93
C GLU A 60 -38.26 1.85 19.33
N THR A 61 -37.15 1.96 18.61
CA THR A 61 -35.84 1.53 19.12
C THR A 61 -35.40 2.53 20.18
N SER A 62 -35.99 2.40 21.37
CA SER A 62 -35.59 3.14 22.55
C SER A 62 -34.19 2.68 22.97
N CYS A 63 -33.29 3.61 23.26
CA CYS A 63 -32.03 3.30 23.97
C CYS A 63 -32.42 2.74 25.33
N HIS A 64 -32.46 1.41 25.45
CA HIS A 64 -32.57 0.78 26.75
C HIS A 64 -31.29 1.09 27.53
N GLU A 65 -31.44 1.47 28.79
CA GLU A 65 -30.33 1.85 29.65
C GLU A 65 -29.24 0.76 29.68
N ALA A 66 -29.65 -0.51 29.79
CA ALA A 66 -28.77 -1.67 29.72
C ALA A 66 -27.96 -1.76 28.41
N THR A 67 -28.59 -1.55 27.25
CA THR A 67 -27.91 -1.58 25.94
C THR A 67 -26.91 -0.43 25.83
N CYS A 68 -27.30 0.77 26.25
CA CYS A 68 -26.46 1.95 26.23
C CYS A 68 -25.26 1.80 27.19
N ARG A 69 -25.46 1.20 28.37
CA ARG A 69 -24.39 0.82 29.31
C ARG A 69 -23.41 -0.20 28.72
N GLU A 70 -23.92 -1.23 28.03
CA GLU A 70 -23.09 -2.27 27.41
C GLU A 70 -22.22 -1.71 26.26
N ILE A 71 -22.77 -0.81 25.44
CA ILE A 71 -21.99 -0.11 24.40
C ILE A 71 -20.79 0.63 25.02
N LEU A 72 -21.03 1.38 26.10
CA LEU A 72 -19.97 2.10 26.80
C LEU A 72 -18.95 1.14 27.43
N ARG A 73 -19.41 0.02 28.01
CA ARG A 73 -18.53 -1.02 28.57
C ARG A 73 -17.62 -1.63 27.51
N ARG A 74 -18.14 -1.97 26.33
CA ARG A 74 -17.35 -2.51 25.22
C ARG A 74 -16.34 -1.50 24.67
N MET A 75 -16.71 -0.23 24.61
CA MET A 75 -15.78 0.86 24.26
C MET A 75 -14.65 1.00 25.28
N ALA A 76 -14.96 0.92 26.58
CA ALA A 76 -13.97 0.98 27.65
C ALA A 76 -13.00 -0.21 27.61
N ARG A 77 -13.45 -1.39 27.16
CA ARG A 77 -12.60 -2.56 26.87
C ARG A 77 -11.72 -2.40 25.63
N GLY A 78 -11.83 -1.29 24.91
CA GLY A 78 -11.02 -0.98 23.73
C GLY A 78 -11.59 -1.48 22.41
N MET A 79 -12.81 -2.02 22.39
CA MET A 79 -13.48 -2.39 21.14
C MET A 79 -13.82 -1.14 20.32
N THR A 80 -13.71 -1.25 19.00
CA THR A 80 -14.14 -0.19 18.09
C THR A 80 -15.65 -0.19 17.94
N ILE A 81 -16.23 0.98 17.63
CA ILE A 81 -17.67 1.10 17.35
C ILE A 81 -18.10 0.13 16.24
N LYS A 82 -17.25 -0.09 15.24
CA LYS A 82 -17.52 -1.01 14.14
C LYS A 82 -17.64 -2.46 14.61
N GLU A 83 -16.75 -2.89 15.50
CA GLU A 83 -16.80 -4.24 16.10
C GLU A 83 -18.02 -4.39 17.01
N ILE A 84 -18.38 -3.34 17.75
CA ILE A 84 -19.57 -3.34 18.60
C ILE A 84 -20.82 -3.49 17.73
N THR A 85 -21.00 -2.65 16.71
CA THR A 85 -22.20 -2.66 15.84
C THR A 85 -22.26 -3.84 14.85
N ALA A 86 -21.23 -4.68 14.80
CA ALA A 86 -21.23 -5.91 14.01
C ALA A 86 -21.89 -7.08 14.74
N ASP A 87 -22.09 -6.96 16.05
CA ASP A 87 -22.83 -7.92 16.86
C ASP A 87 -24.33 -7.88 16.48
N PRO A 88 -24.96 -9.03 16.17
CA PRO A 88 -26.39 -9.10 15.88
C PRO A 88 -27.29 -8.58 17.01
N ASP A 89 -26.83 -8.49 18.25
CA ASP A 89 -27.65 -7.94 19.35
C ASP A 89 -27.41 -6.43 19.57
N MET A 90 -26.55 -5.81 18.76
CA MET A 90 -26.23 -4.38 18.85
C MET A 90 -27.03 -3.55 17.85
N PRO A 91 -27.32 -2.28 18.18
CA PRO A 91 -27.96 -1.37 17.23
C PRO A 91 -27.07 -1.14 16.02
N SER A 92 -27.70 -0.79 14.90
CA SER A 92 -26.97 -0.38 13.71
C SER A 92 -26.05 0.81 14.01
N TYR A 93 -24.98 0.94 13.22
CA TYR A 93 -24.07 2.08 13.33
C TYR A 93 -24.81 3.42 13.30
N ALA A 94 -25.77 3.60 12.38
CA ALA A 94 -26.55 4.83 12.28
C ALA A 94 -27.44 5.08 13.52
N THR A 95 -28.03 4.01 14.06
CA THR A 95 -28.88 4.06 15.26
C THR A 95 -28.09 4.50 16.49
N LEU A 96 -26.87 3.98 16.66
CA LEU A 96 -25.98 4.38 17.76
C LEU A 96 -25.68 5.89 17.73
N PHE A 97 -25.32 6.44 16.56
CA PHE A 97 -25.06 7.88 16.43
C PHE A 97 -26.33 8.73 16.58
N HIS A 98 -27.49 8.21 16.15
CA HIS A 98 -28.77 8.84 16.43
C HIS A 98 -29.00 8.95 17.93
N TRP A 99 -28.83 7.85 18.68
CA TRP A 99 -28.99 7.82 20.13
C TRP A 99 -28.05 8.77 20.87
N VAL A 100 -26.79 8.87 20.45
CA VAL A 100 -25.82 9.83 21.02
C VAL A 100 -26.28 11.30 20.87
N ARG A 101 -27.12 11.59 19.87
CA ARG A 101 -27.67 12.93 19.62
C ARG A 101 -29.02 13.15 20.28
N THR A 102 -29.86 12.12 20.38
CA THR A 102 -31.24 12.24 20.89
C THR A 102 -31.34 12.04 22.40
N PHE A 103 -30.52 11.17 22.98
CA PHE A 103 -30.54 10.88 24.42
C PHE A 103 -29.38 11.60 25.11
N ALA A 104 -29.70 12.62 25.91
CA ALA A 104 -28.72 13.50 26.54
C ALA A 104 -27.74 12.74 27.44
N GLU A 105 -28.25 11.94 28.38
CA GLU A 105 -27.44 11.19 29.35
C GLU A 105 -26.47 10.22 28.67
N PHE A 106 -26.96 9.41 27.72
CA PHE A 106 -26.12 8.50 26.96
C PHE A 106 -25.10 9.24 26.10
N GLY A 107 -25.50 10.34 25.46
CA GLY A 107 -24.62 11.15 24.64
C GLY A 107 -23.48 11.79 25.44
N GLU A 108 -23.77 12.28 26.65
CA GLU A 108 -22.78 12.83 27.57
C GLU A 108 -21.79 11.75 28.05
N ALA A 109 -22.30 10.60 28.50
CA ALA A 109 -21.47 9.47 28.91
C ALA A 109 -20.57 8.97 27.77
N TYR A 110 -21.10 8.85 26.54
CA TYR A 110 -20.34 8.48 25.35
C TYR A 110 -19.21 9.48 25.04
N ARG A 111 -19.50 10.79 25.11
CA ARG A 111 -18.51 11.84 24.85
C ARG A 111 -17.44 11.89 25.93
N ALA A 112 -17.82 11.74 27.19
CA ALA A 112 -16.89 11.69 28.33
C ALA A 112 -15.91 10.52 28.17
N LEU A 113 -16.42 9.30 27.95
CA LEU A 113 -15.59 8.11 27.74
C LEU A 113 -14.65 8.27 26.54
N ARG A 114 -15.13 8.85 25.43
CA ARG A 114 -14.29 9.13 24.26
C ARG A 114 -13.19 10.15 24.56
N ALA A 115 -13.45 11.14 25.42
CA ALA A 115 -12.47 12.13 25.82
C ALA A 115 -11.37 11.51 26.70
N GLU A 116 -11.74 10.62 27.63
CA GLU A 116 -10.82 9.84 28.47
C GLU A 116 -9.93 8.93 27.62
N LEU A 117 -10.52 8.08 26.77
CA LEU A 117 -9.77 7.20 25.86
C LEU A 117 -8.84 7.99 24.92
N ALA A 118 -9.26 9.20 24.51
CA ALA A 118 -8.41 10.09 23.72
C ALA A 118 -7.26 10.68 24.55
N ALA A 119 -7.47 11.01 25.82
CA ALA A 119 -6.44 11.49 26.73
C ALA A 119 -5.37 10.43 26.97
N GLU A 120 -5.76 9.19 27.30
CA GLU A 120 -4.82 8.08 27.47
C GLU A 120 -4.03 7.79 26.18
N ARG A 121 -4.68 7.92 25.02
CA ARG A 121 -3.97 7.78 23.74
C ARG A 121 -2.95 8.88 23.60
N ARG A 122 -3.31 10.14 23.86
CA ARG A 122 -2.39 11.28 23.80
C ARG A 122 -1.19 11.08 24.73
N GLU A 123 -1.41 10.61 25.95
CA GLU A 123 -0.35 10.28 26.90
C GLU A 123 0.58 9.20 26.36
N ARG A 124 0.05 8.05 25.91
CA ARG A 124 0.86 6.99 25.25
C ARG A 124 1.61 7.48 24.01
N TRP A 125 1.02 8.39 23.25
CA TRP A 125 1.69 9.02 22.10
C TRP A 125 2.82 9.95 22.55
N GLU A 126 2.60 10.70 23.63
CA GLU A 126 3.58 11.59 24.23
C GLU A 126 4.75 10.80 24.81
N GLU A 127 4.50 9.71 25.54
CA GLU A 127 5.52 8.77 26.01
C GLU A 127 6.33 8.21 24.84
N LYS A 128 5.66 7.75 23.77
CA LYS A 128 6.36 7.29 22.55
C LYS A 128 7.16 8.40 21.90
N ARG A 129 6.66 9.65 21.93
CA ARG A 129 7.34 10.83 21.38
C ARG A 129 8.57 11.18 22.20
N GLN A 130 8.47 11.19 23.52
CA GLN A 130 9.57 11.41 24.46
C GLN A 130 10.61 10.30 24.37
N ALA A 131 10.18 9.03 24.36
CA ALA A 131 11.06 7.89 24.15
C ALA A 131 11.77 7.98 22.80
N LYS A 132 11.08 8.37 21.71
CA LYS A 132 11.70 8.58 20.40
C LYS A 132 12.65 9.78 20.38
N ALA A 133 12.33 10.86 21.09
CA ALA A 133 13.18 12.04 21.21
C ALA A 133 14.46 11.72 22.01
N PHE A 134 14.36 10.90 23.06
CA PHE A 134 15.50 10.40 23.83
C PHE A 134 16.35 9.41 23.03
N TRP A 135 15.71 8.39 22.45
CA TRP A 135 16.40 7.34 21.69
C TRP A 135 16.91 7.81 20.33
N GLY A 136 16.36 8.86 19.72
CA GLY A 136 16.78 9.35 18.39
C GLY A 136 18.26 9.75 18.33
N PRO A 137 18.70 10.72 19.15
CA PRO A 137 20.11 11.13 19.28
C PRO A 137 20.99 10.00 19.82
N HIS A 138 20.51 9.25 20.82
CA HIS A 138 21.26 8.13 21.41
C HIS A 138 21.55 7.04 20.36
N LYS A 139 20.56 6.69 19.54
CA LYS A 139 20.69 5.76 18.41
C LYS A 139 21.62 6.30 17.33
N ALA A 140 21.59 7.60 17.03
CA ALA A 140 22.51 8.24 16.09
C ALA A 140 23.97 8.26 16.59
N ARG A 141 24.17 8.29 17.92
CA ARG A 141 25.50 8.22 18.54
C ARG A 141 26.03 6.79 18.62
N VAL A 142 25.20 5.84 19.07
CA VAL A 142 25.58 4.44 19.34
C VAL A 142 25.67 3.61 18.05
N LEU A 143 24.73 3.77 17.11
CA LEU A 143 24.78 3.07 15.82
C LEU A 143 25.62 3.83 14.78
N GLY A 144 26.24 4.96 15.18
CA GLY A 144 26.74 5.99 14.28
C GLY A 144 25.61 6.63 13.45
N ARG A 145 25.92 7.70 12.72
CA ARG A 145 25.03 8.14 11.63
C ARG A 145 24.87 6.93 10.72
N ARG A 146 23.72 6.24 10.75
CA ARG A 146 23.38 5.27 9.71
C ARG A 146 23.09 6.11 8.48
N TRP A 147 24.16 6.54 7.79
CA TRP A 147 24.09 6.93 6.40
C TRP A 147 23.38 5.74 5.77
N TRP A 148 22.13 5.92 5.37
CA TRP A 148 21.62 5.07 4.31
C TRP A 148 22.69 5.19 3.24
N ARG A 149 23.51 4.13 3.09
CA ARG A 149 24.35 3.99 1.92
C ARG A 149 23.32 3.98 0.82
N ARG A 150 23.09 5.15 0.20
CA ARG A 150 22.36 5.23 -1.06
C ARG A 150 23.01 4.14 -1.88
N GLY A 151 22.21 3.12 -2.26
CA GLY A 151 22.74 2.01 -3.03
C GLY A 151 23.60 2.60 -4.14
N ARG A 152 24.81 2.07 -4.32
CA ARG A 152 25.80 2.61 -5.26
C ARG A 152 25.04 3.07 -6.50
N PRO A 153 25.06 4.38 -6.83
CA PRO A 153 24.36 4.85 -8.01
C PRO A 153 24.75 3.95 -9.17
N SER A 154 23.78 3.32 -9.84
CA SER A 154 24.07 2.59 -11.06
C SER A 154 24.49 3.61 -12.11
N SER A 155 25.77 3.97 -12.06
CA SER A 155 26.41 4.88 -12.98
C SER A 155 26.24 4.32 -14.37
N TYR A 156 25.82 5.17 -15.30
CA TYR A 156 25.81 4.82 -16.71
C TYR A 156 27.22 4.45 -17.14
N THR A 157 27.34 3.35 -17.87
CA THR A 157 28.57 2.98 -18.56
C THR A 157 28.21 2.79 -20.02
N ARG A 158 28.97 3.38 -20.93
CA ARG A 158 28.72 3.30 -22.37
C ARG A 158 28.57 1.86 -22.87
N ALA A 159 29.42 0.95 -22.40
CA ALA A 159 29.36 -0.48 -22.74
C ALA A 159 28.00 -1.13 -22.40
N ALA A 160 27.39 -0.78 -21.26
CA ALA A 160 26.06 -1.26 -20.91
C ALA A 160 24.98 -0.68 -21.83
N GLY A 161 25.10 0.59 -22.21
CA GLY A 161 24.22 1.23 -23.19
C GLY A 161 24.31 0.55 -24.56
N GLU A 162 25.52 0.29 -25.03
CA GLU A 162 25.79 -0.41 -26.30
C GLU A 162 25.25 -1.84 -26.30
N ALA A 163 25.43 -2.59 -25.20
CA ALA A 163 24.89 -3.94 -25.05
C ALA A 163 23.34 -3.97 -25.15
N ILE A 164 22.68 -3.00 -24.51
CA ILE A 164 21.21 -2.84 -24.60
C ILE A 164 20.81 -2.52 -26.04
N CYS A 165 21.47 -1.55 -26.69
CA CYS A 165 21.18 -1.16 -28.07
C CYS A 165 21.40 -2.32 -29.06
N ALA A 166 22.44 -3.13 -28.89
CA ALA A 166 22.70 -4.29 -29.73
C ALA A 166 21.56 -5.33 -29.63
N ARG A 167 21.06 -5.62 -28.43
CA ARG A 167 19.92 -6.54 -28.23
C ARG A 167 18.61 -5.96 -28.78
N LEU A 168 18.39 -4.66 -28.60
CA LEU A 168 17.25 -3.94 -29.19
C LEU A 168 17.24 -4.04 -30.73
N ALA A 169 18.39 -3.79 -31.36
CA ALA A 169 18.54 -3.87 -32.81
C ALA A 169 18.27 -5.27 -33.36
N ARG A 170 18.67 -6.33 -32.64
CA ARG A 170 18.34 -7.74 -32.97
C ARG A 170 16.85 -8.06 -32.85
N GLY A 171 16.08 -7.21 -32.21
CA GLY A 171 14.63 -7.30 -32.15
C GLY A 171 14.07 -7.72 -30.80
N GLU A 172 14.89 -7.80 -29.75
CA GLU A 172 14.44 -8.06 -28.39
C GLU A 172 13.63 -6.87 -27.83
N ALA A 173 12.68 -7.18 -26.94
CA ALA A 173 11.92 -6.15 -26.23
C ALA A 173 12.75 -5.59 -25.06
N MET A 174 12.62 -4.28 -24.80
CA MET A 174 13.31 -3.65 -23.66
C MET A 174 12.98 -4.34 -22.33
N SER A 175 11.73 -4.79 -22.15
CA SER A 175 11.31 -5.55 -20.96
C SER A 175 12.03 -6.90 -20.84
N ALA A 176 12.27 -7.59 -21.95
CA ALA A 176 13.00 -8.86 -21.96
C ALA A 176 14.48 -8.65 -21.67
N ILE A 177 15.07 -7.57 -22.20
CA ILE A 177 16.46 -7.19 -21.90
C ILE A 177 16.61 -6.90 -20.40
N ASN A 178 15.70 -6.10 -19.83
CA ASN A 178 15.77 -5.72 -18.41
C ASN A 178 15.45 -6.85 -17.43
N ALA A 179 14.89 -7.96 -17.92
CA ALA A 179 14.62 -9.15 -17.10
C ALA A 179 15.87 -10.02 -16.89
N ASP A 180 16.90 -9.83 -17.71
CA ASP A 180 18.19 -10.49 -17.57
C ASP A 180 18.92 -9.99 -16.32
N PRO A 181 19.36 -10.87 -15.39
CA PRO A 181 20.10 -10.47 -14.19
C PRO A 181 21.39 -9.70 -14.46
N ALA A 182 22.01 -9.88 -15.63
CA ALA A 182 23.21 -9.15 -16.04
C ALA A 182 22.90 -7.73 -16.58
N MET A 183 21.63 -7.42 -16.83
CA MET A 183 21.20 -6.13 -17.39
C MET A 183 20.66 -5.19 -16.31
N PRO A 184 20.75 -3.88 -16.53
CA PRO A 184 20.17 -2.91 -15.60
C PRO A 184 18.64 -3.00 -15.59
N SER A 185 18.06 -2.83 -14.40
CA SER A 185 16.60 -2.77 -14.25
C SER A 185 15.96 -1.67 -15.10
N SER A 186 14.68 -1.83 -15.44
CA SER A 186 13.90 -0.83 -16.18
C SER A 186 14.02 0.58 -15.62
N LYS A 187 13.97 0.73 -14.29
CA LYS A 187 14.09 2.03 -13.62
C LYS A 187 15.42 2.74 -13.94
N VAL A 188 16.50 1.98 -14.05
CA VAL A 188 17.84 2.50 -14.36
C VAL A 188 17.91 2.91 -15.83
N VAL A 189 17.43 2.07 -16.75
CA VAL A 189 17.42 2.35 -18.19
C VAL A 189 16.59 3.60 -18.52
N TYR A 190 15.37 3.72 -17.99
CA TYR A 190 14.53 4.90 -18.19
C TYR A 190 15.07 6.16 -17.49
N ARG A 191 15.93 6.01 -16.48
CA ARG A 191 16.68 7.15 -15.94
C ARG A 191 17.75 7.58 -16.92
N TRP A 192 18.57 6.65 -17.44
CA TRP A 192 19.61 6.96 -18.42
C TRP A 192 19.04 7.58 -19.70
N LEU A 193 17.89 7.12 -20.20
CA LEU A 193 17.22 7.75 -21.34
C LEU A 193 16.86 9.23 -21.12
N ARG A 194 16.68 9.65 -19.86
CA ARG A 194 16.35 11.04 -19.50
C ARG A 194 17.59 11.87 -19.17
N THR A 195 18.64 11.26 -18.66
CA THR A 195 19.84 11.97 -18.17
C THR A 195 21.00 11.95 -19.16
N GLU A 196 21.07 10.96 -20.04
CA GLU A 196 22.19 10.74 -20.97
C GLU A 196 21.71 10.88 -22.44
N PRO A 197 21.87 12.05 -23.07
CA PRO A 197 21.40 12.30 -24.45
C PRO A 197 22.01 11.35 -25.49
N GLU A 198 23.28 10.96 -25.32
CA GLU A 198 23.94 10.00 -26.21
C GLU A 198 23.25 8.63 -26.18
N PHE A 199 22.89 8.15 -24.98
CA PHE A 199 22.18 6.88 -24.84
C PHE A 199 20.79 6.93 -25.49
N ALA A 200 20.07 8.05 -25.33
CA ALA A 200 18.79 8.26 -26.00
C ALA A 200 18.93 8.20 -27.54
N ARG A 201 19.99 8.80 -28.11
CA ARG A 201 20.31 8.71 -29.55
C ARG A 201 20.60 7.28 -29.99
N MET A 202 21.46 6.55 -29.27
CA MET A 202 21.77 5.15 -29.59
C MET A 202 20.53 4.26 -29.56
N VAL A 203 19.64 4.46 -28.58
CA VAL A 203 18.38 3.70 -28.50
C VAL A 203 17.45 4.06 -29.66
N ALA A 204 17.36 5.34 -30.05
CA ALA A 204 16.57 5.75 -31.21
C ALA A 204 17.08 5.11 -32.51
N GLU A 205 18.40 5.04 -32.69
CA GLU A 205 19.03 4.37 -33.82
C GLU A 205 18.78 2.85 -33.82
N ALA A 206 18.96 2.19 -32.68
CA ALA A 206 18.66 0.76 -32.55
C ALA A 206 17.18 0.45 -32.88
N ARG A 207 16.26 1.34 -32.49
CA ARG A 207 14.84 1.24 -32.88
C ARG A 207 14.63 1.45 -34.38
N ALA A 208 15.36 2.38 -35.00
CA ALA A 208 15.33 2.56 -36.46
C ALA A 208 15.82 1.32 -37.20
N GLN A 209 16.91 0.70 -36.74
CA GLN A 209 17.42 -0.57 -37.27
C GLN A 209 16.38 -1.70 -37.11
N GLN A 210 15.74 -1.80 -35.95
CA GLN A 210 14.66 -2.78 -35.71
C GLN A 210 13.48 -2.58 -36.68
N ARG A 211 13.09 -1.33 -36.96
CA ARG A 211 12.05 -1.02 -37.95
C ARG A 211 12.46 -1.44 -39.36
N ARG A 212 13.69 -1.12 -39.80
CA ARG A 212 14.24 -1.53 -41.11
C ARG A 212 14.23 -3.06 -41.26
N ALA A 213 14.68 -3.78 -40.23
CA ALA A 213 14.67 -5.24 -40.22
C ALA A 213 13.25 -5.83 -40.30
N LEU A 214 12.26 -5.21 -39.65
CA LEU A 214 10.86 -5.63 -39.77
C LEU A 214 10.28 -5.35 -41.16
N LYS A 215 10.58 -4.20 -41.77
CA LYS A 215 10.17 -3.88 -43.15
C LYS A 215 10.70 -4.91 -44.14
N LEU A 216 11.99 -5.28 -44.04
CA LEU A 216 12.57 -6.34 -44.88
C LEU A 216 11.85 -7.68 -44.70
N LYS A 217 11.55 -8.08 -43.45
CA LYS A 217 10.80 -9.31 -43.17
C LYS A 217 9.38 -9.29 -43.74
N ILE A 218 8.74 -8.12 -43.81
CA ILE A 218 7.43 -7.95 -44.44
C ILE A 218 7.57 -8.17 -45.94
N HIS A 219 8.51 -7.51 -46.61
CA HIS A 219 8.75 -7.72 -48.05
C HIS A 219 9.01 -9.19 -48.40
N LEU A 220 9.94 -9.84 -47.69
CA LEU A 220 10.22 -11.26 -47.90
C LEU A 220 8.99 -12.15 -47.67
N ALA A 221 8.16 -11.83 -46.66
CA ALA A 221 6.92 -12.56 -46.40
C ALA A 221 5.84 -12.35 -47.48
N SER A 222 5.84 -11.18 -48.12
CA SER A 222 4.95 -10.85 -49.24
C SER A 222 5.37 -11.51 -50.56
N ASP A 223 6.67 -11.77 -50.76
CA ASP A 223 7.22 -12.36 -52.00
C ASP A 223 7.16 -13.91 -52.04
N LEU A 224 7.02 -14.54 -50.88
CA LEU A 224 6.87 -16.00 -50.73
C LEU A 224 5.80 -16.69 -51.62
N PRO A 225 4.66 -16.07 -52.00
CA PRO A 225 3.64 -16.72 -52.83
C PRO A 225 3.99 -16.94 -54.31
N ILE A 226 5.14 -16.46 -54.78
CA ILE A 226 5.49 -16.47 -56.22
C ILE A 226 5.84 -17.89 -56.74
N GLN A 227 6.13 -18.86 -55.87
CA GLN A 227 6.66 -20.18 -56.24
C GLN A 227 5.62 -21.33 -56.26
N GLY A 228 4.35 -21.03 -56.56
CA GLY A 228 3.27 -22.03 -56.67
C GLY A 228 2.57 -22.26 -55.33
N THR A 229 1.38 -21.68 -55.16
CA THR A 229 0.70 -21.62 -53.86
C THR A 229 -0.68 -22.25 -53.84
N THR A 230 -0.93 -23.06 -52.81
CA THR A 230 -2.28 -23.41 -52.36
C THR A 230 -2.93 -22.22 -51.62
N ARG A 231 -4.26 -22.21 -51.53
CA ARG A 231 -5.03 -21.20 -50.76
C ARG A 231 -4.55 -21.08 -49.29
N GLU A 232 -4.10 -22.20 -48.71
CA GLU A 232 -3.58 -22.23 -47.34
C GLU A 232 -2.25 -21.48 -47.19
N MET A 233 -1.33 -21.61 -48.15
CA MET A 233 -0.04 -20.90 -48.13
C MET A 233 -0.24 -19.39 -48.18
N LEU A 234 -1.17 -18.92 -49.03
CA LEU A 234 -1.53 -17.51 -49.10
C LEU A 234 -2.13 -17.00 -47.76
N ALA A 235 -3.00 -17.79 -47.13
CA ALA A 235 -3.56 -17.44 -45.82
C ALA A 235 -2.47 -17.33 -44.73
N ARG A 236 -1.50 -18.26 -44.71
CA ARG A 236 -0.36 -18.22 -43.79
C ARG A 236 0.56 -17.01 -44.04
N ALA A 237 0.84 -16.69 -45.31
CA ALA A 237 1.64 -15.52 -45.68
C ALA A 237 0.96 -14.21 -45.24
N LYS A 238 -0.35 -14.06 -45.51
CA LYS A 238 -1.15 -12.91 -45.05
C LYS A 238 -1.12 -12.76 -43.53
N ALA A 239 -1.33 -13.85 -42.79
CA ALA A 239 -1.27 -13.83 -41.32
C ALA A 239 0.13 -13.44 -40.81
N ARG A 240 1.19 -13.88 -41.49
CA ARG A 240 2.58 -13.51 -41.17
C ARG A 240 2.84 -12.03 -41.39
N VAL A 241 2.44 -11.48 -42.53
CA VAL A 241 2.56 -10.04 -42.85
C VAL A 241 1.81 -9.21 -41.81
N ALA A 242 0.53 -9.51 -41.55
CA ALA A 242 -0.27 -8.80 -40.57
C ALA A 242 0.36 -8.78 -39.17
N ARG A 243 0.95 -9.90 -38.72
CA ARG A 243 1.67 -9.97 -37.45
C ARG A 243 2.91 -9.07 -37.43
N LEU A 244 3.66 -9.01 -38.53
CA LEU A 244 4.86 -8.19 -38.64
C LEU A 244 4.52 -6.70 -38.72
N GLU A 245 3.50 -6.32 -39.48
CA GLU A 245 2.96 -4.96 -39.55
C GLU A 245 2.46 -4.49 -38.18
N GLY A 246 1.74 -5.34 -37.46
CA GLY A 246 1.31 -5.02 -36.09
C GLY A 246 2.49 -4.79 -35.13
N ARG A 247 3.63 -5.48 -35.33
CA ARG A 247 4.87 -5.19 -34.57
C ARG A 247 5.50 -3.87 -34.99
N LEU A 248 5.54 -3.59 -36.29
CA LEU A 248 6.08 -2.34 -36.84
C LEU A 248 5.28 -1.13 -36.33
N GLY A 249 3.95 -1.21 -36.36
CA GLY A 249 3.06 -0.14 -35.90
C GLY A 249 3.23 0.24 -34.42
N ARG A 250 3.65 -0.71 -33.55
CA ARG A 250 3.97 -0.41 -32.14
C ARG A 250 5.31 0.29 -31.95
N LEU A 251 6.21 0.21 -32.93
CA LEU A 251 7.56 0.80 -32.88
C LEU A 251 7.65 2.13 -33.62
N THR A 252 6.73 2.38 -34.55
CA THR A 252 6.63 3.64 -35.28
C THR A 252 5.82 4.63 -34.44
N PRO A 253 6.32 5.86 -34.19
CA PRO A 253 5.52 6.90 -33.56
C PRO A 253 4.21 7.10 -34.32
N LYS A 254 3.10 7.28 -33.61
CA LYS A 254 1.82 7.60 -34.25
C LYS A 254 1.91 9.02 -34.80
N VAL A 255 2.15 9.15 -36.10
CA VAL A 255 2.18 10.45 -36.78
C VAL A 255 0.74 10.90 -36.97
N TRP A 256 0.35 11.98 -36.31
CA TRP A 256 -0.89 12.68 -36.59
C TRP A 256 -0.55 13.83 -37.55
N GLY A 257 -0.99 13.73 -38.82
CA GLY A 257 -0.97 14.84 -39.78
C GLY A 257 0.38 15.34 -40.28
N ARG A 258 1.30 14.45 -40.72
CA ARG A 258 2.44 14.84 -41.58
C ARG A 258 2.73 13.74 -42.60
N SER A 259 2.70 14.09 -43.89
CA SER A 259 3.08 13.25 -45.04
C SER A 259 4.57 12.89 -44.99
N GLU A 260 4.91 11.66 -45.38
CA GLU A 260 6.21 11.00 -45.21
C GLU A 260 7.38 11.56 -46.06
N GLU A 261 7.28 12.74 -46.66
CA GLU A 261 8.25 13.18 -47.68
C GLU A 261 9.51 13.89 -47.16
N GLU A 262 9.66 14.19 -45.87
CA GLU A 262 10.86 14.87 -45.37
C GLU A 262 11.55 14.11 -44.24
N GLY A 263 12.68 13.47 -44.56
CA GLY A 263 13.54 12.84 -43.56
C GLY A 263 14.63 11.91 -44.10
N LEU A 264 15.26 12.27 -45.21
CA LEU A 264 16.56 11.72 -45.62
C LEU A 264 17.62 12.67 -45.08
N PHE A 265 18.12 12.44 -43.87
CA PHE A 265 19.44 12.84 -43.36
C PHE A 265 19.76 12.05 -42.08
#